data_AF-A0A7C3U1T8-F1
#
_entry.id   AF-A0A7C3U1T8-F1
#
_cell.length_a   1.000
_cell.length_b   1.000
_cell.length_c   1.000
_cell.angle_alpha   90.00
_cell.angle_beta   90.00
_cell.angle_gamma   90.00
#
_symmetry.space_group_name_H-M   'P 1'
#
loop_
_entity.id
_entity.type
_entity.pdbx_description
1 polymer ?
#
loop_
_entity_poly.entity_id
_entity_poly.type
_entity_poly.pdbx_seq_one_letter_code
_entity_poly.pdbx_strand_id
1 'polypeptide(L)'
;MDIKWIGSPYFGYPDGTHGRNGYKPIAVVMHIAEGSLAGCDAWFNSPNNAGSSTQYAIGKNGEIHQYVLEEDAAWGNGQVNKPTWSLLIPGVNPNLYTISIEHEGFTGEPWTEAMFQSDVWLIKRIAAQWNIPLDRDHIIGHYQIDSVNRARCPGTGLPWDRLLAELNKPGTLEQQIQELQTQVAALQAKLTSIGRLVKTADSAQVYLLKAGTLYPIANELTLERLYSPTLVETVAQSDIAGLPQGPQINVQ
;
A
#
# COMPACT_ATOMS: atom_id res chain seq x y z
N MET A 1 -1.12 14.27 1.43
CA MET A 1 -1.97 14.87 0.40
C MET A 1 -3.29 14.13 0.40
N ASP A 2 -4.37 14.77 0.01
CA ASP A 2 -5.69 14.15 -0.01
C ASP A 2 -5.95 13.49 -1.36
N ILE A 3 -6.58 12.32 -1.33
CA ILE A 3 -7.02 11.58 -2.51
C ILE A 3 -8.53 11.70 -2.58
N LYS A 4 -9.04 12.25 -3.69
CA LYS A 4 -10.48 12.36 -3.92
C LYS A 4 -10.99 11.10 -4.61
N TRP A 5 -11.89 10.38 -3.96
CA TRP A 5 -12.59 9.26 -4.58
C TRP A 5 -13.61 9.78 -5.61
N ILE A 6 -13.43 9.39 -6.87
CA ILE A 6 -14.37 9.66 -7.96
C ILE A 6 -15.17 8.39 -8.28
N GLY A 7 -14.50 7.23 -8.28
CA GLY A 7 -15.08 5.95 -8.68
C GLY A 7 -15.13 5.74 -10.18
N SER A 8 -15.19 4.48 -10.59
CA SER A 8 -15.47 4.01 -11.95
C SER A 8 -16.12 2.62 -11.88
N PRO A 9 -17.13 2.33 -12.72
CA PRO A 9 -17.74 1.00 -12.77
C PRO A 9 -16.88 -0.01 -13.54
N TYR A 10 -15.78 0.40 -14.16
CA TYR A 10 -14.98 -0.41 -15.08
C TYR A 10 -13.76 -1.01 -14.37
N PHE A 11 -13.91 -2.19 -13.79
CA PHE A 11 -12.82 -2.89 -13.09
C PHE A 11 -13.04 -4.40 -13.05
N GLY A 12 -12.00 -5.14 -12.70
CA GLY A 12 -12.07 -6.58 -12.45
C GLY A 12 -11.90 -7.44 -13.70
N TYR A 13 -11.67 -8.73 -13.47
CA TYR A 13 -11.59 -9.77 -14.51
C TYR A 13 -12.22 -11.07 -13.99
N PRO A 14 -13.51 -11.37 -14.27
CA PRO A 14 -14.45 -10.66 -15.15
C PRO A 14 -14.88 -9.26 -14.69
N ASP A 15 -15.54 -8.50 -15.56
CA ASP A 15 -16.05 -7.16 -15.26
C ASP A 15 -16.89 -7.11 -13.97
N GLY A 16 -16.65 -6.10 -13.14
CA GLY A 16 -17.29 -5.86 -11.84
C GLY A 16 -16.79 -6.76 -10.71
N THR A 17 -15.78 -7.60 -10.92
CA THR A 17 -15.25 -8.47 -9.86
C THR A 17 -14.16 -7.80 -9.05
N HIS A 18 -14.26 -7.92 -7.73
CA HIS A 18 -13.24 -7.45 -6.81
C HIS A 18 -12.02 -8.38 -6.77
N GLY A 19 -10.86 -7.79 -6.52
CA GLY A 19 -9.58 -8.45 -6.46
C GLY A 19 -8.82 -8.45 -7.78
N ARG A 20 -7.72 -9.21 -7.75
CA ARG A 20 -6.73 -9.32 -8.83
C ARG A 20 -6.45 -10.76 -9.21
N ASN A 21 -7.42 -11.66 -9.05
CA ASN A 21 -7.28 -13.09 -9.37
C ASN A 21 -6.05 -13.75 -8.71
N GLY A 22 -5.79 -13.42 -7.45
CA GLY A 22 -4.66 -13.95 -6.68
C GLY A 22 -3.32 -13.23 -6.92
N TYR A 23 -3.24 -12.30 -7.89
CA TYR A 23 -2.09 -11.44 -8.09
C TYR A 23 -2.08 -10.26 -7.11
N LYS A 24 -0.93 -9.62 -6.99
CA LYS A 24 -0.74 -8.37 -6.26
C LYS A 24 -0.01 -7.38 -7.16
N PRO A 25 -0.22 -6.07 -6.98
CA PRO A 25 0.62 -5.06 -7.60
C PRO A 25 2.10 -5.30 -7.31
N ILE A 26 2.90 -5.30 -8.38
CA ILE A 26 4.36 -5.30 -8.31
C ILE A 26 4.97 -4.07 -8.97
N ALA A 27 4.18 -3.29 -9.73
CA ALA A 27 4.67 -2.13 -10.44
C ALA A 27 3.61 -1.04 -10.58
N VAL A 28 4.08 0.18 -10.77
CA VAL A 28 3.28 1.35 -11.14
C VAL A 28 3.53 1.66 -12.62
N VAL A 29 2.45 1.79 -13.39
CA VAL A 29 2.47 2.17 -14.79
C VAL A 29 2.04 3.63 -14.90
N MET A 30 2.95 4.45 -15.39
CA MET A 30 2.73 5.85 -15.69
C MET A 30 2.01 5.96 -17.03
N HIS A 31 0.97 6.79 -17.08
CA HIS A 31 0.21 7.12 -18.27
C HIS A 31 0.08 8.63 -18.50
N ILE A 32 -0.20 9.04 -19.74
CA ILE A 32 -0.58 10.40 -20.11
C ILE A 32 -2.02 10.37 -20.58
N ALA A 33 -2.85 11.24 -20.02
CA ALA A 33 -4.28 11.25 -20.30
C ALA A 33 -4.61 11.69 -21.73
N GLU A 34 -3.69 12.41 -22.39
CA GLU A 34 -3.95 13.15 -23.64
C GLU A 34 -5.21 14.04 -23.50
N GLY A 35 -5.32 14.71 -22.35
CA GLY A 35 -6.53 15.40 -21.92
C GLY A 35 -6.43 15.99 -20.51
N SER A 36 -7.57 16.43 -19.97
CA SER A 36 -7.66 17.05 -18.64
C SER A 36 -8.01 16.05 -17.53
N LEU A 37 -7.75 16.42 -16.28
CA LEU A 37 -8.19 15.62 -15.12
C LEU A 37 -9.72 15.48 -15.08
N ALA A 38 -10.45 16.56 -15.36
CA ALA A 38 -11.92 16.52 -15.48
C ALA A 38 -12.38 15.67 -16.67
N GLY A 39 -11.57 15.58 -17.74
CA GLY A 39 -11.80 14.68 -18.86
C GLY A 39 -11.68 13.22 -18.45
N CYS A 40 -10.68 12.88 -17.63
CA CYS A 40 -10.54 11.55 -17.02
C CYS A 40 -11.77 11.21 -16.17
N ASP A 41 -12.22 12.14 -15.32
CA ASP A 41 -13.42 11.96 -14.49
C ASP A 41 -14.66 11.60 -15.31
N ALA A 42 -14.90 12.37 -16.36
CA ALA A 42 -16.03 12.17 -17.26
C ALA A 42 -15.90 10.86 -18.04
N TRP A 43 -14.72 10.54 -18.57
CA TRP A 43 -14.50 9.36 -19.40
C TRP A 43 -14.61 8.06 -18.61
N PHE A 44 -13.95 7.97 -17.45
CA PHE A 44 -13.94 6.75 -16.64
C PHE A 44 -15.29 6.45 -15.96
N ASN A 45 -16.22 7.40 -15.96
CA ASN A 45 -17.61 7.19 -15.52
C ASN A 45 -18.63 7.14 -16.66
N SER A 46 -18.20 7.35 -17.90
CA SER A 46 -19.10 7.41 -19.06
C SER A 46 -19.65 6.03 -19.40
N PRO A 47 -20.97 5.86 -19.62
CA PRO A 47 -21.53 4.60 -20.12
C PRO A 47 -21.04 4.23 -21.53
N ASN A 48 -20.48 5.19 -22.27
CA ASN A 48 -19.88 4.99 -23.60
C ASN A 48 -18.39 4.64 -23.52
N ASN A 49 -17.83 4.45 -22.33
CA ASN A 49 -16.45 4.02 -22.18
C ASN A 49 -16.26 2.63 -22.79
N ALA A 50 -15.33 2.54 -23.74
CA ALA A 50 -15.07 1.34 -24.53
C ALA A 50 -14.17 0.31 -23.81
N GLY A 51 -14.05 0.38 -22.48
CA GLY A 51 -13.27 -0.56 -21.68
C GLY A 51 -11.92 -0.04 -21.23
N SER A 52 -11.91 1.08 -20.51
CA SER A 52 -10.70 1.66 -19.91
C SER A 52 -10.98 2.25 -18.53
N SER A 53 -10.01 2.16 -17.63
CA SER A 53 -10.02 2.80 -16.32
C SER A 53 -8.60 2.86 -15.78
N THR A 54 -8.39 3.64 -14.74
CA THR A 54 -7.13 3.74 -14.03
C THR A 54 -7.39 3.64 -12.53
N GLN A 55 -6.38 3.36 -11.72
CA GLN A 55 -6.52 3.53 -10.27
C GLN A 55 -6.51 5.01 -9.93
N TYR A 56 -5.55 5.77 -10.47
CA TYR A 56 -5.38 7.18 -10.16
C TYR A 56 -5.25 8.06 -11.40
N ALA A 57 -5.63 9.34 -11.25
CA ALA A 57 -5.22 10.42 -12.15
C ALA A 57 -4.74 11.63 -11.34
N ILE A 58 -3.77 12.37 -11.89
CA ILE A 58 -3.20 13.56 -11.26
C ILE A 58 -3.35 14.77 -12.18
N GLY A 59 -3.90 15.86 -11.65
CA GLY A 59 -4.05 17.13 -12.34
C GLY A 59 -2.79 17.99 -12.29
N LYS A 60 -2.71 18.96 -13.21
CA LYS A 60 -1.64 19.98 -13.27
C LYS A 60 -1.56 20.86 -12.03
N ASN A 61 -2.60 20.94 -11.24
CA ASN A 61 -2.62 21.65 -9.95
C ASN A 61 -2.23 20.75 -8.76
N GLY A 62 -1.93 19.47 -9.00
CA GLY A 62 -1.57 18.49 -7.98
C GLY A 62 -2.76 17.76 -7.34
N GLU A 63 -4.00 17.98 -7.80
CA GLU A 63 -5.14 17.17 -7.35
C GLU A 63 -4.95 15.70 -7.73
N ILE A 64 -5.26 14.79 -6.80
CA ILE A 64 -5.18 13.35 -6.99
C ILE A 64 -6.60 12.78 -6.93
N HIS A 65 -7.04 12.17 -8.03
CA HIS A 65 -8.32 11.48 -8.13
C HIS A 65 -8.10 9.96 -8.14
N GLN A 66 -9.00 9.22 -7.49
CA GLN A 66 -9.00 7.76 -7.51
C GLN A 66 -10.31 7.22 -8.10
N TYR A 67 -10.20 6.25 -9.00
CA TYR A 67 -11.36 5.67 -9.71
C TYR A 67 -11.57 4.19 -9.36
N VAL A 68 -10.49 3.43 -9.20
CA VAL A 68 -10.52 2.01 -8.86
C VAL A 68 -9.67 1.78 -7.61
N LEU A 69 -10.11 0.89 -6.73
CA LEU A 69 -9.35 0.52 -5.53
C LEU A 69 -8.01 -0.13 -5.93
N GLU A 70 -6.98 0.04 -5.11
CA GLU A 70 -5.68 -0.57 -5.39
C GLU A 70 -5.78 -2.11 -5.36
N GLU A 71 -6.70 -2.66 -4.59
CA GLU A 71 -7.00 -4.09 -4.47
C GLU A 71 -7.68 -4.68 -5.73
N ASP A 72 -8.28 -3.83 -6.56
CA ASP A 72 -9.03 -4.22 -7.76
C ASP A 72 -8.24 -3.89 -9.05
N ALA A 73 -8.46 -4.69 -10.10
CA ALA A 73 -7.80 -4.48 -11.37
C ALA A 73 -8.51 -3.44 -12.25
N ALA A 74 -7.95 -2.23 -12.37
CA ALA A 74 -8.33 -1.27 -13.40
C ALA A 74 -7.89 -1.73 -14.80
N TRP A 75 -8.41 -1.10 -15.85
CA TRP A 75 -8.19 -1.50 -17.24
C TRP A 75 -7.25 -0.55 -18.01
N GLY A 76 -6.18 -0.08 -17.34
CA GLY A 76 -5.31 0.98 -17.87
C GLY A 76 -4.31 0.52 -18.93
N ASN A 77 -3.84 -0.74 -18.86
CA ASN A 77 -2.71 -1.16 -19.69
C ASN A 77 -3.09 -1.63 -21.10
N GLY A 78 -4.36 -1.94 -21.36
CA GLY A 78 -4.80 -2.49 -22.66
C GLY A 78 -4.10 -3.81 -23.01
N GLN A 79 -3.70 -3.96 -24.28
CA GLN A 79 -3.02 -5.15 -24.79
C GLN A 79 -1.50 -5.06 -24.63
N VAL A 80 -0.82 -6.21 -24.64
CA VAL A 80 0.64 -6.31 -24.66
C VAL A 80 1.13 -6.44 -26.10
N ASN A 81 2.03 -5.57 -26.54
CA ASN A 81 2.55 -5.60 -27.92
C ASN A 81 4.01 -5.16 -27.99
N LYS A 82 4.89 -6.10 -28.36
CA LYS A 82 6.36 -5.94 -28.33
C LYS A 82 6.84 -5.31 -27.00
N PRO A 83 6.54 -5.94 -25.85
CA PRO A 83 6.91 -5.41 -24.55
C PRO A 83 8.44 -5.38 -24.40
N THR A 84 8.93 -4.37 -23.69
CA THR A 84 10.33 -4.24 -23.28
C THR A 84 10.51 -4.33 -21.76
N TRP A 85 9.40 -4.41 -21.01
CA TRP A 85 9.42 -4.57 -19.57
C TRP A 85 9.87 -5.97 -19.13
N SER A 86 10.93 -6.01 -18.33
CA SER A 86 11.61 -7.23 -17.84
C SER A 86 10.76 -8.09 -16.90
N LEU A 87 9.86 -7.47 -16.12
CA LEU A 87 9.03 -8.17 -15.13
C LEU A 87 7.65 -8.57 -15.65
N LEU A 88 7.40 -8.43 -16.96
CA LEU A 88 6.16 -8.88 -17.57
C LEU A 88 6.00 -10.40 -17.40
N ILE A 89 4.83 -10.84 -16.94
CA ILE A 89 4.51 -12.26 -16.78
C ILE A 89 3.87 -12.76 -18.08
N PRO A 90 4.51 -13.69 -18.84
CA PRO A 90 3.96 -14.15 -20.11
C PRO A 90 2.57 -14.79 -19.95
N GLY A 91 1.61 -14.36 -20.78
CA GLY A 91 0.24 -14.89 -20.78
C GLY A 91 -0.66 -14.37 -19.65
N VAL A 92 -0.16 -13.49 -18.78
CA VAL A 92 -0.96 -12.88 -17.71
C VAL A 92 -1.24 -11.43 -18.05
N ASN A 93 -2.47 -10.98 -17.80
CA ASN A 93 -2.86 -9.59 -18.02
C ASN A 93 -2.14 -8.65 -17.03
N PRO A 94 -1.35 -7.65 -17.51
CA PRO A 94 -0.65 -6.69 -16.66
C PRO A 94 -1.53 -5.95 -15.67
N ASN A 95 -2.80 -5.68 -16.03
CA ASN A 95 -3.75 -5.02 -15.13
C ASN A 95 -3.96 -5.75 -13.80
N LEU A 96 -3.73 -7.06 -13.75
CA LEU A 96 -3.84 -7.85 -12.52
C LEU A 96 -2.72 -7.54 -11.52
N TYR A 97 -1.52 -7.18 -12.00
CA TYR A 97 -0.32 -7.04 -11.16
C TYR A 97 0.34 -5.66 -11.26
N THR A 98 -0.38 -4.64 -11.71
CA THR A 98 0.09 -3.25 -11.70
C THR A 98 -0.95 -2.25 -11.20
N ILE A 99 -0.49 -1.08 -10.75
CA ILE A 99 -1.29 0.13 -10.52
C ILE A 99 -1.06 1.10 -11.67
N SER A 100 -2.12 1.68 -12.25
CA SER A 100 -2.02 2.72 -13.27
C SER A 100 -2.24 4.11 -12.68
N ILE A 101 -1.46 5.08 -13.15
CA ILE A 101 -1.60 6.51 -12.82
C ILE A 101 -1.63 7.32 -14.12
N GLU A 102 -2.74 8.01 -14.37
CA GLU A 102 -2.91 8.96 -15.48
C GLU A 102 -2.42 10.36 -15.10
N HIS A 103 -1.80 11.07 -16.04
CA HIS A 103 -1.34 12.43 -15.82
C HIS A 103 -2.03 13.38 -16.78
N GLU A 104 -2.56 14.48 -16.26
CA GLU A 104 -3.18 15.53 -17.06
C GLU A 104 -2.18 16.19 -18.01
N GLY A 105 -2.58 16.34 -19.28
CA GLY A 105 -1.82 17.03 -20.32
C GLY A 105 -1.67 16.21 -21.59
N PHE A 106 -0.77 16.67 -22.45
CA PHE A 106 -0.45 16.06 -23.74
C PHE A 106 1.02 15.69 -23.83
N THR A 107 1.34 14.71 -24.68
CA THR A 107 2.74 14.33 -24.93
C THR A 107 3.59 15.54 -25.33
N GLY A 108 4.67 15.80 -24.58
CA GLY A 108 5.62 16.88 -24.83
C GLY A 108 5.42 18.10 -23.93
N GLU A 109 4.29 18.21 -23.23
CA GLU A 109 4.09 19.24 -22.23
C GLU A 109 4.90 18.95 -20.97
N PRO A 110 5.60 19.94 -20.40
CA PRO A 110 6.32 19.75 -19.15
C PRO A 110 5.35 19.55 -17.99
N TRP A 111 5.76 18.71 -17.05
CA TRP A 111 5.02 18.54 -15.80
C TRP A 111 5.12 19.80 -14.93
N THR A 112 4.00 20.20 -14.33
CA THR A 112 4.01 21.24 -13.30
C THR A 112 4.65 20.70 -12.03
N GLU A 113 5.16 21.60 -11.19
CA GLU A 113 5.75 21.20 -9.91
C GLU A 113 4.72 20.55 -8.99
N ALA A 114 3.48 21.06 -8.97
CA ALA A 114 2.42 20.51 -8.14
C ALA A 114 2.05 19.07 -8.55
N MET A 115 1.90 18.81 -9.86
CA MET A 115 1.64 17.46 -10.37
C MET A 115 2.81 16.52 -10.03
N PHE A 116 4.04 16.97 -10.23
CA PHE A 116 5.24 16.18 -9.93
C PHE A 116 5.35 15.82 -8.45
N GLN A 117 5.12 16.76 -7.53
CA GLN A 117 5.17 16.49 -6.09
C GLN A 117 4.05 15.53 -5.65
N SER A 118 2.85 15.67 -6.23
CA SER A 118 1.73 14.75 -6.00
C SER A 118 2.04 13.34 -6.48
N ASP A 119 2.68 13.20 -7.64
CA ASP A 119 3.08 11.92 -8.19
C ASP A 119 4.15 11.23 -7.32
N VAL A 120 5.20 11.95 -6.93
CA VAL A 120 6.22 11.44 -6.00
C VAL A 120 5.60 10.95 -4.70
N TRP A 121 4.69 11.73 -4.11
CA TRP A 121 4.00 11.34 -2.87
C TRP A 121 3.14 10.09 -3.07
N LEU A 122 2.37 10.04 -4.16
CA LEU A 122 1.46 8.95 -4.46
C LEU A 122 2.22 7.64 -4.71
N ILE A 123 3.27 7.68 -5.53
CA ILE A 123 4.12 6.51 -5.81
C ILE A 123 4.76 5.99 -4.53
N LYS A 124 5.29 6.84 -3.65
CA LYS A 124 5.85 6.40 -2.35
C LYS A 124 4.79 5.73 -1.47
N ARG A 125 3.56 6.26 -1.43
CA ARG A 125 2.44 5.67 -0.68
C ARG A 125 2.04 4.30 -1.24
N ILE A 126 1.90 4.18 -2.57
CA ILE A 126 1.61 2.91 -3.24
C ILE A 126 2.73 1.90 -2.97
N ALA A 127 3.99 2.33 -3.10
CA ALA A 127 5.16 1.50 -2.89
C ALA A 127 5.26 0.97 -1.46
N ALA A 128 4.99 1.80 -0.46
CA ALA A 128 4.95 1.38 0.94
C ALA A 128 3.81 0.37 1.21
N GLN A 129 2.63 0.57 0.60
CA GLN A 129 1.48 -0.31 0.77
C GLN A 129 1.70 -1.70 0.15
N TRP A 130 2.28 -1.75 -1.05
CA TRP A 130 2.42 -2.98 -1.84
C TRP A 130 3.83 -3.56 -1.86
N ASN A 131 4.76 -2.95 -1.13
CA ASN A 131 6.17 -3.32 -1.09
C ASN A 131 6.80 -3.34 -2.51
N ILE A 132 6.56 -2.27 -3.26
CA ILE A 132 7.09 -2.10 -4.62
C ILE A 132 8.42 -1.34 -4.56
N PRO A 133 9.52 -1.88 -5.11
CA PRO A 133 10.79 -1.16 -5.22
C PRO A 133 10.67 0.15 -6.01
N LEU A 134 11.41 1.18 -5.61
CA LEU A 134 11.38 2.51 -6.24
C LEU A 134 12.47 2.65 -7.32
N ASP A 135 12.41 1.79 -8.33
CA ASP A 135 13.36 1.74 -9.45
C ASP A 135 12.64 1.73 -10.83
N ARG A 136 13.40 1.61 -11.92
CA ARG A 136 12.85 1.61 -13.30
C ARG A 136 12.34 0.27 -13.79
N ASP A 137 12.56 -0.80 -13.05
CA ASP A 137 11.90 -2.08 -13.32
C ASP A 137 10.49 -2.09 -12.73
N HIS A 138 10.20 -1.27 -11.72
CA HIS A 138 8.91 -1.27 -11.03
C HIS A 138 8.09 0.02 -11.19
N ILE A 139 8.70 1.15 -11.53
CA ILE A 139 8.01 2.38 -11.95
C ILE A 139 8.23 2.53 -13.45
N ILE A 140 7.23 2.22 -14.28
CA ILE A 140 7.38 2.04 -15.73
C ILE A 140 6.47 2.96 -16.54
N GLY A 141 6.85 3.24 -17.79
CA GLY A 141 5.94 3.87 -18.75
C GLY A 141 5.08 2.84 -19.46
N HIS A 142 3.87 3.22 -19.89
CA HIS A 142 2.98 2.35 -20.67
C HIS A 142 3.63 1.80 -21.95
N TYR A 143 4.51 2.59 -22.59
CA TYR A 143 5.31 2.14 -23.75
C TYR A 143 6.14 0.88 -23.50
N GLN A 144 6.45 0.55 -22.24
CA GLN A 144 7.22 -0.66 -21.90
C GLN A 144 6.36 -1.94 -21.96
N ILE A 145 5.03 -1.80 -21.90
CA ILE A 145 4.06 -2.89 -22.08
C ILE A 145 3.61 -2.98 -23.55
N ASP A 146 3.37 -1.83 -24.20
CA ASP A 146 3.00 -1.74 -25.62
C ASP A 146 3.85 -0.67 -26.32
N SER A 147 4.96 -1.09 -26.92
CA SER A 147 5.87 -0.17 -27.62
C SER A 147 5.38 0.25 -29.01
N VAL A 148 4.27 -0.31 -29.48
CA VAL A 148 3.73 -0.06 -30.82
C VAL A 148 2.62 0.99 -30.77
N ASN A 149 1.59 0.74 -29.97
CA ASN A 149 0.41 1.60 -29.89
C ASN A 149 0.53 2.64 -28.78
N ARG A 150 1.44 2.43 -27.80
CA ARG A 150 1.64 3.31 -26.64
C ARG A 150 3.05 3.87 -26.57
N ALA A 151 3.75 3.94 -27.71
CA ALA A 151 5.14 4.38 -27.83
C ALA A 151 5.45 5.76 -27.20
N ARG A 152 4.43 6.61 -27.02
CA ARG A 152 4.56 7.96 -26.47
C ARG A 152 3.99 8.11 -25.06
N CYS A 153 3.35 7.10 -24.49
CA CYS A 153 2.76 7.15 -23.15
C CYS A 153 3.80 6.70 -22.12
N PRO A 154 4.19 7.52 -21.11
CA PRO A 154 3.42 8.56 -20.40
C PRO A 154 3.69 10.02 -20.79
N GLY A 155 4.05 10.28 -22.04
CA GLY A 155 4.44 11.60 -22.52
C GLY A 155 5.93 11.86 -22.33
N THR A 156 6.53 12.59 -23.26
CA THR A 156 7.97 12.91 -23.24
C THR A 156 8.33 14.03 -22.26
N GLY A 157 7.34 14.61 -21.57
CA GLY A 157 7.54 15.65 -20.56
C GLY A 157 7.78 15.14 -19.15
N LEU A 158 7.63 13.83 -18.90
CA LEU A 158 7.91 13.21 -17.61
C LEU A 158 9.42 13.21 -17.31
N PRO A 159 9.88 13.89 -16.25
CA PRO A 159 11.30 13.99 -15.93
C PRO A 159 11.78 12.76 -15.15
N TRP A 160 11.96 11.62 -15.83
CA TRP A 160 12.31 10.32 -15.22
C TRP A 160 13.47 10.37 -14.22
N ASP A 161 14.60 10.97 -14.59
CA ASP A 161 15.79 11.01 -13.71
C ASP A 161 15.51 11.78 -12.42
N ARG A 162 14.76 12.89 -12.53
CA ARG A 162 14.32 13.67 -11.37
C ARG A 162 13.35 12.87 -10.52
N LEU A 163 12.37 12.22 -11.14
CA LEU A 163 11.38 11.39 -10.45
C LEU A 163 12.09 10.31 -9.63
N LEU A 164 12.97 9.53 -10.23
CA LEU A 164 13.71 8.47 -9.54
C LEU A 164 14.59 9.02 -8.42
N ALA A 165 15.26 10.15 -8.63
CA ALA A 165 16.05 10.78 -7.60
C ALA A 165 15.19 11.16 -6.40
N GLU A 166 14.02 11.77 -6.60
CA GLU A 166 13.09 12.15 -5.51
C GLU A 166 12.46 10.94 -4.83
N LEU A 167 12.12 9.88 -5.58
CA LEU A 167 11.62 8.62 -5.04
C LEU A 167 12.64 7.97 -4.10
N ASN A 168 13.92 7.98 -4.49
CA ASN A 168 15.01 7.39 -3.70
C ASN A 168 15.58 8.33 -2.62
N LYS A 169 15.14 9.60 -2.57
CA LYS A 169 15.52 10.46 -1.44
C LYS A 169 14.94 9.89 -0.15
N PRO A 170 15.79 9.63 0.86
CA PRO A 170 15.29 9.32 2.18
C PRO A 170 14.40 10.48 2.64
N GLY A 171 13.30 10.16 3.32
CA GLY A 171 12.47 11.20 3.94
C GLY A 171 13.32 12.08 4.86
N THR A 172 12.84 13.27 5.21
CA THR A 172 13.55 14.06 6.24
C THR A 172 13.65 13.25 7.53
N LEU A 173 14.63 13.55 8.37
CA LEU A 173 14.74 12.89 9.68
C LEU A 173 13.42 13.01 10.47
N GLU A 174 12.74 14.14 10.38
CA GLU A 174 11.44 14.34 11.04
C GLU A 174 10.36 13.41 10.47
N GLN A 175 10.30 13.24 9.14
CA GLN A 175 9.37 12.31 8.50
C GLN A 175 9.66 10.87 8.90
N GLN A 176 10.93 10.47 8.92
CA GLN A 176 11.34 9.14 9.36
C GLN A 176 10.99 8.89 10.84
N ILE A 177 11.22 9.88 11.70
CA ILE A 177 10.85 9.81 13.12
C ILE A 177 9.34 9.66 13.27
N GLN A 178 8.56 10.45 12.55
CA GLN A 178 7.11 10.41 12.61
C GLN A 178 6.56 9.05 12.15
N GLU A 179 7.11 8.50 11.08
CA GLU A 179 6.74 7.18 10.57
C GLU A 179 7.09 6.07 11.57
N LEU A 180 8.30 6.11 12.14
CA LEU A 180 8.71 5.18 13.20
C LEU A 180 7.78 5.28 14.42
N GLN A 181 7.39 6.48 14.83
CA GLN A 181 6.44 6.68 15.93
C GLN A 181 5.07 6.05 15.62
N THR A 182 4.56 6.21 14.41
CA THR A 182 3.30 5.59 13.97
C THR A 182 3.40 4.06 13.96
N GLN A 183 4.51 3.50 13.46
CA GLN A 183 4.74 2.06 13.47
C GLN A 183 4.83 1.50 14.90
N VAL A 184 5.56 2.19 15.79
CA VAL A 184 5.64 1.84 17.22
C VAL A 184 4.27 1.87 17.88
N ALA A 185 3.47 2.92 17.65
CA ALA A 185 2.11 3.02 18.19
C ALA A 185 1.20 1.88 17.69
N ALA A 186 1.28 1.53 16.41
CA ALA A 186 0.51 0.42 15.84
C ALA A 186 0.93 -0.94 16.43
N LEU A 187 2.24 -1.17 16.61
CA LEU A 187 2.76 -2.36 17.27
C LEU A 187 2.36 -2.44 18.74
N GLN A 188 2.38 -1.32 19.46
CA GLN A 188 1.91 -1.22 20.84
C GLN A 188 0.41 -1.53 20.97
N ALA A 189 -0.40 -1.05 20.03
CA ALA A 189 -1.83 -1.37 19.99
C ALA A 189 -2.06 -2.87 19.74
N LYS A 190 -1.32 -3.48 18.81
CA LYS A 190 -1.37 -4.94 18.57
C LYS A 190 -0.93 -5.72 19.81
N LEU A 191 0.17 -5.34 20.46
CA LEU A 191 0.64 -5.99 21.68
C LEU A 191 -0.40 -5.89 22.81
N THR A 192 -1.03 -4.73 22.98
CA THR A 192 -2.13 -4.54 23.95
C THR A 192 -3.31 -5.45 23.67
N SER A 193 -3.63 -5.70 22.39
CA SER A 193 -4.73 -6.60 21.99
C SER A 193 -4.42 -8.08 22.24
N ILE A 194 -3.17 -8.49 22.10
CA ILE A 194 -2.71 -9.86 22.35
C ILE A 194 -2.60 -10.12 23.86
N GLY A 195 -2.17 -9.11 24.62
CA GLY A 195 -1.86 -9.21 26.04
C GLY A 195 -0.40 -9.61 26.27
N ARG A 196 0.04 -9.53 27.53
CA ARG A 196 1.43 -9.78 27.95
C ARG A 196 1.44 -10.84 29.05
N LEU A 197 2.43 -11.73 29.05
CA LEU A 197 2.63 -12.66 30.15
C LEU A 197 3.38 -11.96 31.28
N VAL A 198 2.78 -11.89 32.46
CA VAL A 198 3.35 -11.20 33.62
C VAL A 198 3.37 -12.11 34.85
N LYS A 199 4.38 -11.95 35.69
CA LYS A 199 4.45 -12.52 37.04
C LYS A 199 5.01 -11.49 38.02
N THR A 200 4.83 -11.72 39.31
CA THR A 200 5.55 -10.97 40.34
C THR A 200 6.79 -11.74 40.75
N ALA A 201 7.82 -11.05 41.24
CA ALA A 201 9.13 -11.64 41.54
C ALA A 201 9.04 -12.83 42.51
N ASP A 202 8.10 -12.77 43.46
CA ASP A 202 7.93 -13.76 44.54
C ASP A 202 6.85 -14.83 44.23
N SER A 203 6.34 -14.88 42.99
CA SER A 203 5.25 -15.79 42.61
C SER A 203 5.60 -16.60 41.37
N ALA A 204 5.34 -17.91 41.43
CA ALA A 204 5.44 -18.80 40.26
C ALA A 204 4.19 -18.75 39.35
N GLN A 205 3.15 -18.02 39.77
CA GLN A 205 1.92 -17.86 39.00
C GLN A 205 2.12 -16.83 37.89
N VAL A 206 1.91 -17.25 36.64
CA VAL A 206 1.94 -16.38 35.46
C VAL A 206 0.52 -16.00 35.07
N TYR A 207 0.32 -14.76 34.64
CA TYR A 207 -0.94 -14.24 34.14
C TYR A 207 -0.77 -13.74 32.72
N LEU A 208 -1.80 -13.91 31.88
CA LEU A 208 -1.96 -13.08 30.70
C LEU A 208 -2.65 -11.79 31.16
N LEU A 209 -1.91 -10.67 31.15
CA LEU A 209 -2.49 -9.34 31.32
C LEU A 209 -2.99 -8.85 29.96
N LYS A 210 -4.32 -8.80 29.80
CA LYS A 210 -4.98 -8.37 28.56
C LYS A 210 -6.10 -7.40 28.87
N ALA A 211 -6.05 -6.21 28.24
CA ALA A 211 -7.02 -5.13 28.44
C ALA A 211 -7.29 -4.82 29.93
N GLY A 212 -6.25 -4.78 30.76
CA GLY A 212 -6.34 -4.49 32.19
C GLY A 212 -6.92 -5.63 33.06
N THR A 213 -7.11 -6.82 32.51
CA THR A 213 -7.59 -8.01 33.24
C THR A 213 -6.49 -9.07 33.30
N LEU A 214 -6.33 -9.70 34.47
CA LEU A 214 -5.39 -10.80 34.69
C LEU A 214 -6.09 -12.13 34.43
N TYR A 215 -5.57 -12.94 33.51
CA TYR A 215 -6.06 -14.30 33.28
C TYR A 215 -5.00 -15.28 33.79
N PRO A 216 -5.27 -16.07 34.84
CA PRO A 216 -4.32 -17.05 35.35
C PRO A 216 -3.95 -18.07 34.25
N ILE A 217 -2.66 -18.34 34.08
CA ILE A 217 -2.15 -19.40 33.21
C ILE A 217 -1.46 -20.48 34.06
N ALA A 218 -0.94 -21.54 33.45
CA ALA A 218 -0.01 -22.46 34.09
C ALA A 218 1.19 -21.75 34.75
N ASN A 219 1.80 -22.42 35.73
CA ASN A 219 2.98 -21.88 36.43
C ASN A 219 4.19 -21.72 35.48
N GLU A 220 5.14 -20.88 35.89
CA GLU A 220 6.33 -20.52 35.11
C GLU A 220 7.08 -21.75 34.56
N LEU A 221 7.33 -22.77 35.39
CA LEU A 221 8.00 -24.01 34.99
C LEU A 221 7.29 -24.77 33.86
N THR A 222 5.96 -24.68 33.79
CA THR A 222 5.18 -25.29 32.71
C THR A 222 5.32 -24.48 31.42
N LEU A 223 5.32 -23.16 31.53
CA LEU A 223 5.52 -22.27 30.37
C LEU A 223 6.96 -22.33 29.83
N GLU A 224 7.98 -22.42 30.68
CA GLU A 224 9.38 -22.58 30.26
C GLU A 224 9.65 -23.89 29.50
N ARG A 225 8.84 -24.93 29.76
CA ARG A 225 8.94 -26.21 29.04
C ARG A 225 8.25 -26.18 27.67
N LEU A 226 7.19 -25.39 27.55
CA LEU A 226 6.37 -25.29 26.33
C LEU A 226 6.82 -24.14 25.42
N TYR A 227 7.44 -23.09 25.98
CA TYR A 227 7.77 -21.83 25.33
C TYR A 227 9.11 -21.25 25.82
N SER A 228 9.55 -20.13 25.23
CA SER A 228 10.80 -19.47 25.63
C SER A 228 10.71 -18.82 27.02
N PRO A 229 11.72 -18.97 27.91
CA PRO A 229 11.75 -18.34 29.24
C PRO A 229 11.75 -16.80 29.19
N THR A 230 12.05 -16.20 28.05
CA THR A 230 12.11 -14.74 27.87
C THR A 230 10.74 -14.08 27.65
N LEU A 231 9.65 -14.85 27.61
CA LEU A 231 8.30 -14.33 27.30
C LEU A 231 7.56 -13.77 28.52
N VAL A 232 7.98 -14.15 29.75
CA VAL A 232 7.31 -13.73 30.99
C VAL A 232 8.01 -12.50 31.56
N GLU A 233 7.28 -11.40 31.69
CA GLU A 233 7.76 -10.17 32.30
C GLU A 233 7.57 -10.22 33.82
N THR A 234 8.62 -9.91 34.58
CA THR A 234 8.49 -9.68 36.03
C THR A 234 8.03 -8.25 36.25
N VAL A 235 6.86 -8.07 36.87
CA VAL A 235 6.26 -6.77 37.21
C VAL A 235 6.19 -6.57 38.73
N ALA A 236 6.04 -5.32 39.19
CA ALA A 236 5.86 -5.06 40.61
C ALA A 236 4.46 -5.50 41.07
N GLN A 237 4.34 -5.92 42.33
CA GLN A 237 3.04 -6.31 42.89
C GLN A 237 2.00 -5.18 42.80
N SER A 238 2.45 -3.92 42.89
CA SER A 238 1.60 -2.73 42.74
C SER A 238 0.97 -2.60 41.35
N ASP A 239 1.61 -3.12 40.31
CA ASP A 239 1.19 -2.92 38.91
C ASP A 239 -0.01 -3.80 38.54
N ILE A 240 -0.21 -4.89 39.31
CA ILE A 240 -1.29 -5.86 39.07
C ILE A 240 -2.27 -5.95 40.25
N ALA A 241 -1.96 -5.31 41.37
CA ALA A 241 -2.83 -5.29 42.54
C ALA A 241 -4.17 -4.61 42.23
N GLY A 242 -5.27 -5.29 42.54
CA GLY A 242 -6.63 -4.75 42.35
C GLY A 242 -7.17 -4.85 40.91
N LEU A 243 -6.39 -5.38 39.96
CA LEU A 243 -6.91 -5.68 38.63
C LEU A 243 -7.93 -6.84 38.69
N PRO A 244 -9.00 -6.79 37.87
CA PRO A 244 -9.97 -7.88 37.79
C PRO A 244 -9.30 -9.17 37.30
N GLN A 245 -9.78 -10.30 37.81
CA GLN A 245 -9.32 -11.63 37.39
C GLN A 245 -10.34 -12.29 36.47
N GLY A 246 -9.87 -12.74 35.30
CA GLY A 246 -10.63 -13.55 34.37
C GLY A 246 -10.51 -15.06 34.69
N PRO A 247 -11.16 -15.91 33.88
CA PRO A 247 -11.05 -17.37 34.04
C PRO A 247 -9.62 -17.86 33.77
N GLN A 248 -9.28 -19.01 34.36
CA GLN A 248 -8.02 -19.71 34.09
C GLN A 248 -7.94 -20.14 32.62
N ILE A 249 -6.79 -19.89 31.99
CA ILE A 249 -6.46 -20.34 30.64
C ILE A 249 -5.59 -21.60 30.75
N ASN A 250 -6.09 -22.72 30.24
CA ASN A 250 -5.31 -23.95 30.15
C ASN A 250 -4.51 -23.95 28.84
N VAL A 251 -3.19 -23.94 28.96
CA VAL A 251 -2.26 -24.14 27.84
C VAL A 251 -2.12 -25.64 27.62
N GLN A 252 -2.57 -26.12 26.45
CA GLN A 252 -2.34 -27.49 25.97
C GLN A 252 -1.09 -27.53 25.10
#